data_AF-A0A5M9U816-F1
#
_entry.id   AF-A0A5M9U816-F1
#
_cell.length_a   1.000
_cell.length_b   1.000
_cell.length_c   1.000
_cell.angle_alpha   90.00
_cell.angle_beta   90.00
_cell.angle_gamma   90.00
#
_symmetry.space_group_name_H-M   'P 1'
#
loop_
_entity.id
_entity.type
_entity.pdbx_description
1 polymer ?
#
loop_
_entity_poly.entity_id
_entity_poly.type
_entity_poly.pdbx_seq_one_letter_code
_entity_poly.pdbx_strand_id
1 'polypeptide(L)'
;MTSKERYENIEIPAQLPDVIRRAQQKAAARKSSSRIIRYASILAACAAFLFIVNIPTVANAMVKIPVVGTIVQVLQFGDGGKITDGVTVGSEATENTLKINFSTDEQNQANDAPHYNVVHKEAPNRILFTFSGARYMDIEKVKADFMSQPLVKDVYGSMILDDSSVGFVVVLKEGVQYAVTEFKNPGYLEVKLTSDRKPVTPRKVYSLRTESMPFGESMVIIKESYPDEDISFLKTSTGEFTAVIGEYPTAEEAEQKLKELAQQPEYHEEFYMDSWMSNENPK
;
A
#
# COMPACT_ATOMS: atom_id res chain seq x y z
N MET A 1 66.57 -22.16 11.56
CA MET A 1 65.19 -22.64 11.33
C MET A 1 64.50 -21.71 10.36
N THR A 2 64.05 -22.23 9.22
CA THR A 2 63.42 -21.45 8.15
C THR A 2 61.95 -21.17 8.48
N SER A 3 61.35 -20.14 7.87
CA SER A 3 59.93 -19.77 8.05
C SER A 3 58.95 -20.90 7.70
N LYS A 4 59.38 -21.85 6.86
CA LYS A 4 58.59 -23.04 6.49
C LYS A 4 58.48 -24.05 7.64
N GLU A 5 59.55 -24.28 8.39
CA GLU A 5 59.57 -25.20 9.55
C GLU A 5 58.70 -24.72 10.72
N ARG A 6 58.45 -23.41 10.82
CA ARG A 6 57.53 -22.83 11.81
C ARG A 6 56.05 -22.97 11.44
N TYR A 7 55.73 -23.07 10.15
CA TYR A 7 54.35 -23.19 9.68
C TYR A 7 53.84 -24.64 9.78
N GLU A 8 54.72 -25.62 9.55
CA GLU A 8 54.35 -27.04 9.62
C GLU A 8 54.30 -27.61 11.06
N ASN A 9 54.82 -26.88 12.05
CA ASN A 9 54.77 -27.25 13.46
C ASN A 9 53.69 -26.49 14.27
N ILE A 10 52.71 -25.90 13.60
CA ILE A 10 51.54 -25.34 14.30
C ILE A 10 50.66 -26.51 14.73
N GLU A 11 50.74 -26.88 16.01
CA GLU A 11 49.85 -27.87 16.60
C GLU A 11 48.40 -27.37 16.57
N ILE A 12 47.52 -28.15 15.93
CA ILE A 12 46.10 -27.86 15.90
C ILE A 12 45.56 -28.01 17.33
N PRO A 13 44.96 -26.97 17.94
CA PRO A 13 44.47 -27.04 19.30
C PRO A 13 43.44 -28.16 19.44
N ALA A 14 43.61 -29.04 20.44
CA ALA A 14 42.70 -30.17 20.68
C ALA A 14 41.22 -29.75 20.90
N GLN A 15 40.99 -28.47 21.20
CA GLN A 15 39.66 -27.89 21.45
C GLN A 15 38.97 -27.35 20.18
N LEU A 16 39.68 -27.26 19.06
CA LEU A 16 39.15 -26.74 17.79
C LEU A 16 37.91 -27.52 17.28
N PRO A 17 37.87 -28.87 17.36
CA PRO A 17 36.69 -29.63 16.95
C PRO A 17 35.44 -29.30 17.76
N ASP A 18 35.59 -29.04 19.06
CA ASP A 18 34.48 -28.69 19.94
C ASP A 18 33.95 -27.28 19.67
N VAL A 19 34.83 -26.33 19.34
CA VAL A 19 34.43 -24.96 18.96
C VAL A 19 33.67 -24.98 17.63
N ILE A 20 34.14 -25.73 16.64
CA ILE A 20 33.47 -25.89 15.34
C ILE A 20 32.10 -26.55 15.53
N ARG A 21 32.02 -27.61 16.36
CA ARG A 21 30.75 -28.30 16.66
C ARG A 21 29.75 -27.39 17.36
N ARG A 22 30.19 -26.59 18.34
CA ARG A 22 29.34 -25.60 19.03
C ARG A 22 28.88 -24.49 18.09
N ALA A 23 29.74 -24.02 17.18
CA ALA A 23 29.38 -23.01 16.19
C ALA A 23 28.34 -23.54 15.18
N GLN A 24 28.51 -24.78 14.70
CA GLN A 24 27.54 -25.45 13.82
C GLN A 24 26.19 -25.70 14.51
N GLN A 25 26.20 -26.14 15.76
CA GLN A 25 24.97 -26.32 16.56
C GLN A 25 24.24 -24.99 16.81
N LYS A 26 24.98 -23.91 17.12
CA LYS A 26 24.41 -22.57 17.32
C LYS A 26 23.84 -21.99 16.02
N ALA A 27 24.47 -22.26 14.87
CA ALA A 27 23.97 -21.86 13.55
C ALA A 27 22.71 -22.66 13.14
N ALA A 28 22.66 -23.95 13.42
CA ALA A 28 21.49 -24.80 13.15
C ALA A 28 20.28 -24.40 13.99
N ALA A 29 20.48 -24.09 15.29
CA ALA A 29 19.43 -23.60 16.18
C ALA A 29 18.87 -22.23 15.75
N ARG A 30 19.72 -21.33 15.22
CA ARG A 30 19.30 -20.02 14.70
C ARG A 30 18.50 -20.14 13.40
N LYS A 31 18.78 -21.17 12.57
CA LYS A 31 18.09 -21.46 11.31
C LYS A 31 16.73 -22.15 11.50
N SER A 32 16.53 -22.91 12.59
CA SER A 32 15.22 -23.51 12.91
C SER A 32 14.30 -22.51 13.64
N SER A 33 14.86 -21.68 14.53
CA SER A 33 14.10 -20.64 15.25
C SER A 33 13.55 -19.55 14.32
N SER A 34 14.32 -19.09 13.32
CA SER A 34 13.84 -18.08 12.35
C SER A 34 12.74 -18.57 11.41
N ARG A 35 12.67 -19.88 11.13
CA ARG A 35 11.54 -20.47 10.38
C ARG A 35 10.31 -20.59 11.27
N ILE A 36 10.45 -21.06 12.51
CA ILE A 36 9.32 -21.25 13.41
C ILE A 36 8.67 -19.89 13.76
N ILE A 37 9.47 -18.82 13.94
CA ILE A 37 8.95 -17.46 14.16
C ILE A 37 8.25 -16.91 12.89
N ARG A 38 8.74 -17.23 11.68
CA ARG A 38 8.06 -16.86 10.42
C ARG A 38 6.76 -17.62 10.15
N TYR A 39 6.59 -18.84 10.68
CA TYR A 39 5.35 -19.60 10.53
C TYR A 39 4.34 -19.37 11.66
N ALA A 40 4.81 -18.94 12.85
CA ALA A 40 3.93 -18.57 13.95
C ALA A 40 3.12 -17.30 13.64
N SER A 41 3.69 -16.33 12.90
CA SER A 41 2.96 -15.13 12.44
C SER A 41 1.87 -15.46 11.40
N ILE A 42 2.09 -16.47 10.55
CA ILE A 42 1.12 -16.88 9.52
C ILE A 42 -0.11 -17.55 10.15
N LEU A 43 0.08 -18.42 11.15
CA LEU A 43 -1.04 -19.07 11.86
C LEU A 43 -1.88 -18.08 12.69
N ALA A 44 -1.25 -17.06 13.29
CA ALA A 44 -1.99 -15.99 13.98
C ALA A 44 -2.76 -15.09 13.00
N ALA A 45 -2.20 -14.81 11.83
CA ALA A 45 -2.89 -14.06 10.77
C ALA A 45 -4.11 -14.81 10.21
N CYS A 46 -4.02 -16.14 10.01
CA CYS A 46 -5.17 -16.94 9.57
C CYS A 46 -6.30 -16.98 10.60
N ALA A 47 -5.98 -17.00 11.90
CA ALA A 47 -6.99 -16.92 12.96
C ALA A 47 -7.64 -15.53 13.06
N ALA A 48 -6.89 -14.45 12.80
CA ALA A 48 -7.42 -13.09 12.73
C ALA A 48 -8.32 -12.88 11.49
N PHE A 49 -8.00 -13.49 10.35
CA PHE A 49 -8.87 -13.45 9.15
C PHE A 49 -10.24 -14.09 9.38
N LEU A 50 -10.32 -15.17 10.17
CA LEU A 50 -11.60 -15.82 10.48
C LEU A 50 -12.53 -14.97 11.37
N PHE A 51 -12.01 -13.92 12.04
CA PHE A 51 -12.83 -13.01 12.85
C PHE A 51 -13.26 -11.73 12.12
N ILE A 52 -12.73 -11.43 10.93
CA ILE A 52 -13.07 -10.20 10.18
C ILE A 52 -14.13 -10.45 9.10
N VAL A 53 -14.30 -11.69 8.64
CA VAL A 53 -15.34 -12.02 7.65
C VAL A 53 -16.68 -12.28 8.34
N ASN A 54 -17.28 -11.22 8.89
CA ASN A 54 -18.70 -11.19 9.19
C ASN A 54 -19.33 -10.01 8.47
N ILE A 55 -19.58 -10.16 7.15
CA ILE A 55 -20.36 -9.19 6.39
C ILE A 55 -21.60 -9.86 5.76
N PRO A 56 -22.67 -10.11 6.54
CA PRO A 56 -23.98 -10.50 6.01
C PRO A 56 -24.71 -9.35 5.29
N THR A 57 -24.20 -8.12 5.37
CA THR A 57 -24.85 -6.90 4.85
C THR A 57 -24.57 -6.61 3.38
N VAL A 58 -23.43 -7.06 2.84
CA VAL A 58 -23.09 -6.87 1.41
C VAL A 58 -23.85 -7.87 0.52
N ALA A 59 -24.11 -9.08 1.02
CA ALA A 59 -24.90 -10.08 0.30
C ALA A 59 -26.38 -9.68 0.12
N ASN A 60 -26.95 -8.93 1.06
CA ASN A 60 -28.38 -8.58 1.06
C ASN A 60 -28.74 -7.33 0.23
N ALA A 61 -27.76 -6.59 -0.30
CA ALA A 61 -28.02 -5.43 -1.15
C ALA A 61 -28.11 -5.78 -2.66
N MET A 62 -27.99 -7.05 -3.04
CA MET A 62 -27.95 -7.52 -4.43
C MET A 62 -29.34 -7.77 -5.04
N VAL A 63 -30.26 -6.82 -4.91
CA VAL A 63 -31.52 -6.85 -5.67
C VAL A 63 -31.63 -5.58 -6.51
N LYS A 64 -31.33 -5.75 -7.80
CA LYS A 64 -31.53 -4.85 -8.96
C LYS A 64 -30.42 -3.83 -9.23
N ILE A 65 -29.38 -4.27 -9.94
CA ILE A 65 -28.65 -3.42 -10.89
C ILE A 65 -28.55 -4.19 -12.21
N PRO A 66 -29.18 -3.72 -13.31
CA PRO A 66 -29.07 -4.38 -14.60
C PRO A 66 -27.94 -3.72 -15.41
N VAL A 67 -26.71 -4.25 -15.35
CA VAL A 67 -25.72 -4.24 -16.47
C VAL A 67 -24.83 -5.47 -16.33
N VAL A 68 -24.65 -6.18 -17.45
CA VAL A 68 -24.14 -7.55 -17.59
C VAL A 68 -22.61 -7.59 -17.55
N GLY A 69 -22.06 -8.24 -16.53
CA GLY A 69 -20.65 -8.64 -16.42
C GLY A 69 -20.54 -9.74 -15.35
N THR A 70 -19.57 -10.65 -15.44
CA THR A 70 -19.42 -11.69 -14.42
C THR A 70 -18.62 -11.13 -13.24
N ILE A 71 -19.19 -11.15 -12.04
CA ILE A 71 -18.47 -10.78 -10.80
C ILE A 71 -17.31 -11.76 -10.62
N VAL A 72 -16.12 -11.22 -10.45
CA VAL A 72 -14.91 -11.99 -10.11
C VAL A 72 -14.74 -12.02 -8.60
N GLN A 73 -14.77 -10.85 -7.96
CA GLN A 73 -14.62 -10.73 -6.51
C GLN A 73 -15.14 -9.40 -5.96
N VAL A 74 -15.43 -9.37 -4.65
CA VAL A 74 -15.75 -8.16 -3.86
C VAL A 74 -14.71 -8.04 -2.76
N LEU A 75 -13.99 -6.92 -2.71
CA LEU A 75 -12.93 -6.66 -1.73
C LEU A 75 -13.08 -5.29 -1.07
N GLN A 76 -12.67 -5.22 0.20
CA GLN A 76 -12.41 -3.94 0.85
C GLN A 76 -10.97 -3.53 0.57
N PHE A 77 -9.99 -4.40 0.72
CA PHE A 77 -8.58 -4.12 0.37
C PHE A 77 -7.95 -5.36 -0.24
N GLY A 78 -6.87 -5.19 -1.01
CA GLY A 78 -6.11 -6.30 -1.59
C GLY A 78 -5.80 -6.13 -3.08
N ASP A 79 -5.34 -7.23 -3.66
CA ASP A 79 -4.92 -7.35 -5.07
C ASP A 79 -5.88 -8.21 -5.90
N GLY A 80 -5.81 -8.04 -7.23
CA GLY A 80 -6.63 -8.77 -8.17
C GLY A 80 -6.25 -8.50 -9.62
N GLY A 81 -7.14 -8.87 -10.54
CA GLY A 81 -6.91 -8.72 -11.97
C GLY A 81 -5.91 -9.73 -12.55
N LYS A 82 -5.42 -9.44 -13.77
CA LYS A 82 -4.48 -10.28 -14.51
C LYS A 82 -3.33 -9.46 -15.07
N ILE A 83 -2.23 -10.15 -15.38
CA ILE A 83 -1.15 -9.56 -16.15
C ILE A 83 -1.69 -9.12 -17.51
N THR A 84 -1.62 -7.82 -17.77
CA THR A 84 -1.95 -7.19 -19.06
C THR A 84 -0.73 -6.44 -19.58
N ASP A 85 -0.78 -6.03 -20.84
CA ASP A 85 0.27 -5.23 -21.47
C ASP A 85 -0.34 -3.95 -22.07
N GLY A 86 -0.14 -2.83 -21.37
CA GLY A 86 -0.41 -1.50 -21.89
C GLY A 86 -1.88 -1.10 -22.00
N VAL A 87 -2.75 -1.55 -21.09
CA VAL A 87 -4.13 -1.05 -21.06
C VAL A 87 -4.18 0.43 -20.67
N THR A 88 -5.23 1.11 -21.10
CA THR A 88 -5.59 2.45 -20.64
C THR A 88 -6.60 2.36 -19.50
N VAL A 89 -6.34 3.10 -18.43
CA VAL A 89 -7.25 3.27 -17.29
C VAL A 89 -8.14 4.48 -17.54
N GLY A 90 -9.45 4.26 -17.50
CA GLY A 90 -10.45 5.31 -17.55
C GLY A 90 -11.46 5.18 -16.40
N SER A 91 -12.39 6.12 -16.34
CA SER A 91 -13.47 6.10 -15.36
C SER A 91 -14.80 6.52 -15.96
N GLU A 92 -15.87 6.13 -15.27
CA GLU A 92 -17.23 6.57 -15.52
C GLU A 92 -17.96 6.75 -14.19
N ALA A 93 -18.62 7.89 -14.01
CA ALA A 93 -19.49 8.15 -12.88
C ALA A 93 -20.95 8.27 -13.33
N THR A 94 -21.83 7.59 -12.61
CA THR A 94 -23.29 7.80 -12.65
C THR A 94 -23.78 8.15 -11.25
N GLU A 95 -25.08 8.40 -11.09
CA GLU A 95 -25.68 8.81 -9.81
C GLU A 95 -25.35 7.83 -8.65
N ASN A 96 -25.21 6.54 -8.94
CA ASN A 96 -25.05 5.49 -7.92
C ASN A 96 -23.81 4.60 -8.12
N THR A 97 -23.00 4.86 -9.14
CA THR A 97 -21.91 3.96 -9.53
C THR A 97 -20.70 4.74 -10.00
N LEU A 98 -19.55 4.45 -9.39
CA LEU A 98 -18.23 4.80 -9.92
C LEU A 98 -17.59 3.56 -10.52
N LYS A 99 -17.18 3.63 -11.78
CA LYS A 99 -16.45 2.57 -12.47
C LYS A 99 -15.06 3.05 -12.85
N ILE A 100 -14.10 2.14 -12.71
CA ILE A 100 -12.77 2.23 -13.30
C ILE A 100 -12.75 1.19 -14.41
N ASN A 101 -12.71 1.65 -15.66
CA ASN A 101 -12.75 0.81 -16.84
C ASN A 101 -11.38 0.70 -17.48
N PHE A 102 -11.18 -0.38 -18.24
CA PHE A 102 -9.92 -0.68 -18.90
C PHE A 102 -10.15 -0.90 -20.38
N SER A 103 -9.32 -0.28 -21.22
CA SER A 103 -9.39 -0.43 -22.67
C SER A 103 -8.04 -0.79 -23.26
N THR A 104 -8.06 -1.57 -24.34
CA THR A 104 -6.86 -1.92 -25.11
C THR A 104 -6.59 -0.91 -26.22
N ASP A 105 -7.64 -0.21 -26.66
CA ASP A 105 -7.59 0.90 -27.61
C ASP A 105 -8.86 1.77 -27.44
N GLU A 106 -9.08 2.75 -28.33
CA GLU A 106 -10.25 3.66 -28.25
C GLU A 106 -11.61 2.96 -28.46
N GLN A 107 -11.62 1.77 -29.07
CA GLN A 107 -12.83 1.09 -29.53
C GLN A 107 -13.11 -0.21 -28.75
N ASN A 108 -12.09 -0.78 -28.10
CA ASN A 108 -12.15 -2.10 -27.45
C ASN A 108 -11.88 -2.01 -25.94
N GLN A 109 -12.83 -2.53 -25.16
CA GLN A 109 -12.64 -2.75 -23.73
C GLN A 109 -11.83 -4.02 -23.48
N ALA A 110 -10.99 -3.99 -22.45
CA ALA A 110 -10.34 -5.19 -21.96
C ALA A 110 -11.40 -6.14 -21.36
N ASN A 111 -11.20 -7.45 -21.50
CA ASN A 111 -12.09 -8.45 -20.93
C ASN A 111 -11.83 -8.70 -19.44
N ASP A 112 -10.61 -8.43 -18.99
CA ASP A 112 -10.16 -8.59 -17.61
C ASP A 112 -9.61 -7.25 -17.09
N ALA A 113 -9.67 -7.04 -15.78
CA ALA A 113 -8.95 -5.93 -15.15
C ALA A 113 -7.42 -6.20 -15.22
N PRO A 114 -6.59 -5.17 -15.42
CA PRO A 114 -5.14 -5.29 -15.21
C PRO A 114 -4.86 -5.67 -13.77
N HIS A 115 -3.66 -6.17 -13.49
CA HIS A 115 -3.24 -6.45 -12.13
C HIS A 115 -3.36 -5.16 -11.31
N TYR A 116 -4.06 -5.20 -10.18
CA TYR A 116 -4.29 -4.02 -9.37
C TYR A 116 -4.00 -4.28 -7.90
N ASN A 117 -3.76 -3.19 -7.17
CA ASN A 117 -3.67 -3.17 -5.73
C ASN A 117 -4.51 -2.01 -5.19
N VAL A 118 -5.35 -2.30 -4.20
CA VAL A 118 -6.17 -1.32 -3.47
C VAL A 118 -5.75 -1.32 -2.01
N VAL A 119 -5.18 -0.20 -1.57
CA VAL A 119 -4.81 0.04 -0.17
C VAL A 119 -5.70 1.11 0.40
N HIS A 120 -6.16 0.91 1.63
CA HIS A 120 -6.80 1.97 2.41
C HIS A 120 -5.90 2.41 3.55
N LYS A 121 -5.88 3.72 3.76
CA LYS A 121 -5.12 4.39 4.81
C LYS A 121 -5.98 5.44 5.49
N GLU A 122 -5.71 5.71 6.76
CA GLU A 122 -6.43 6.71 7.55
C GLU A 122 -5.60 7.98 7.69
N ALA A 123 -6.15 9.07 8.24
CA ALA A 123 -5.37 10.29 8.49
C ALA A 123 -4.71 10.95 7.25
N PRO A 124 -5.49 11.29 6.19
CA PRO A 124 -6.94 11.20 6.08
C PRO A 124 -7.43 9.89 5.46
N ASN A 125 -8.71 9.55 5.68
CA ASN A 125 -9.41 8.41 5.08
C ASN A 125 -9.24 8.45 3.54
N ARG A 126 -8.42 7.55 2.99
CA ARG A 126 -8.04 7.55 1.58
C ARG A 126 -7.87 6.13 1.03
N ILE A 127 -8.20 5.98 -0.24
CA ILE A 127 -7.98 4.74 -1.01
C ILE A 127 -6.92 5.02 -2.06
N LEU A 128 -5.89 4.19 -2.11
CA LEU A 128 -4.82 4.22 -3.09
C LEU A 128 -5.07 3.09 -4.08
N PHE A 129 -5.19 3.45 -5.36
CA PHE A 129 -5.31 2.51 -6.45
C PHE A 129 -4.00 2.48 -7.24
N THR A 130 -3.48 1.28 -7.47
CA THR A 130 -2.35 1.04 -8.36
C THR A 130 -2.76 -0.02 -9.38
N PHE A 131 -2.45 0.22 -10.66
CA PHE A 131 -2.69 -0.69 -11.77
C PHE A 131 -1.37 -0.97 -12.48
N SER A 132 -0.99 -2.24 -12.58
CA SER A 132 0.19 -2.72 -13.29
C SER A 132 -0.21 -3.36 -14.63
N GLY A 133 0.65 -3.24 -15.63
CA GLY A 133 0.30 -3.55 -17.01
C GLY A 133 -0.59 -2.49 -17.67
N ALA A 134 -0.55 -1.25 -17.15
CA ALA A 134 -1.29 -0.09 -17.65
C ALA A 134 -0.33 1.06 -17.96
N ARG A 135 -0.44 1.65 -19.15
CA ARG A 135 0.51 2.68 -19.65
C ARG A 135 -0.03 4.09 -19.59
N TYR A 136 -1.35 4.25 -19.55
CA TYR A 136 -1.98 5.56 -19.61
C TYR A 136 -3.19 5.63 -18.70
N MET A 137 -3.40 6.80 -18.11
CA MET A 137 -4.57 7.15 -17.33
C MET A 137 -4.88 8.62 -17.54
N ASP A 138 -6.13 8.92 -17.87
CA ASP A 138 -6.64 10.30 -17.85
C ASP A 138 -6.98 10.69 -16.41
N ILE A 139 -5.99 11.16 -15.66
CA ILE A 139 -6.16 11.53 -14.25
C ILE A 139 -7.15 12.69 -14.06
N GLU A 140 -7.27 13.60 -15.01
CA GLU A 140 -8.21 14.72 -14.91
C GLU A 140 -9.65 14.23 -15.05
N LYS A 141 -9.89 13.28 -15.97
CA LYS A 141 -11.19 12.60 -16.05
C LYS A 141 -11.50 11.77 -14.80
N VAL A 142 -10.53 10.98 -14.31
CA VAL A 142 -10.69 10.22 -13.06
C VAL A 142 -11.07 11.13 -11.90
N LYS A 143 -10.37 12.25 -11.76
CA LYS A 143 -10.67 13.26 -10.76
C LYS A 143 -12.07 13.84 -10.95
N ALA A 144 -12.46 14.24 -12.16
CA ALA A 144 -13.79 14.79 -12.42
C ALA A 144 -14.91 13.80 -12.07
N ASP A 145 -14.77 12.54 -12.48
CA ASP A 145 -15.76 11.49 -12.24
C ASP A 145 -15.90 11.18 -10.74
N PHE A 146 -14.79 10.97 -10.02
CA PHE A 146 -14.84 10.68 -8.59
C PHE A 146 -15.31 11.88 -7.76
N MET A 147 -14.89 13.10 -8.10
CA MET A 147 -15.32 14.32 -7.41
C MET A 147 -16.80 14.65 -7.63
N SER A 148 -17.47 14.04 -8.61
CA SER A 148 -18.93 14.12 -8.74
C SER A 148 -19.67 13.48 -7.56
N GLN A 149 -19.02 12.57 -6.84
CA GLN A 149 -19.61 11.88 -5.70
C GLN A 149 -19.53 12.74 -4.43
N PRO A 150 -20.64 12.94 -3.70
CA PRO A 150 -20.67 13.82 -2.53
C PRO A 150 -19.85 13.30 -1.35
N LEU A 151 -19.39 12.04 -1.39
CA LEU A 151 -18.60 11.39 -0.34
C LEU A 151 -17.09 11.51 -0.56
N VAL A 152 -16.66 12.02 -1.72
CA VAL A 152 -15.25 12.24 -2.05
C VAL A 152 -14.83 13.66 -1.64
N LYS A 153 -13.62 13.79 -1.09
CA LYS A 153 -13.01 15.05 -0.60
C LYS A 153 -11.99 15.61 -1.60
N ASP A 154 -11.12 14.76 -2.13
CA ASP A 154 -10.13 15.12 -3.16
C ASP A 154 -9.71 13.87 -3.95
N VAL A 155 -9.13 14.08 -5.13
CA VAL A 155 -8.52 13.03 -5.96
C VAL A 155 -7.25 13.57 -6.60
N TYR A 156 -6.18 12.78 -6.56
CA TYR A 156 -4.90 13.15 -7.16
C TYR A 156 -4.14 11.94 -7.69
N GLY A 157 -3.28 12.16 -8.69
CA GLY A 157 -2.43 11.10 -9.23
C GLY A 157 -1.38 10.65 -8.22
N SER A 158 -0.95 9.39 -8.32
CA SER A 158 0.18 8.83 -7.60
C SER A 158 1.34 8.65 -8.57
N MET A 159 2.50 9.23 -8.25
CA MET A 159 3.70 9.07 -9.08
C MET A 159 4.33 7.69 -8.83
N ILE A 160 4.62 6.94 -9.89
CA ILE A 160 5.19 5.58 -9.86
C ILE A 160 6.33 5.51 -10.88
N LEU A 161 7.49 4.92 -10.52
CA LEU A 161 8.64 4.73 -11.43
C LEU A 161 8.54 3.47 -12.29
N ASP A 162 7.36 3.17 -12.79
CA ASP A 162 7.14 2.01 -13.65
C ASP A 162 6.33 2.49 -14.85
N ASP A 163 6.93 2.40 -16.04
CA ASP A 163 6.33 2.83 -17.30
C ASP A 163 5.11 2.00 -17.71
N SER A 164 4.87 0.92 -16.97
CA SER A 164 3.76 -0.01 -17.12
C SER A 164 2.86 -0.02 -15.89
N SER A 165 2.98 0.97 -14.99
CA SER A 165 2.03 1.14 -13.89
C SER A 165 1.53 2.58 -13.74
N VAL A 166 0.26 2.71 -13.40
CA VAL A 166 -0.38 3.99 -13.06
C VAL A 166 -1.08 3.88 -11.72
N GLY A 167 -1.22 5.00 -11.01
CA GLY A 167 -1.95 5.02 -9.75
C GLY A 167 -2.55 6.36 -9.42
N PHE A 168 -3.54 6.35 -8.53
CA PHE A 168 -4.19 7.55 -8.02
C PHE A 168 -4.71 7.32 -6.61
N VAL A 169 -4.99 8.42 -5.92
CA VAL A 169 -5.49 8.44 -4.55
C VAL A 169 -6.85 9.14 -4.53
N VAL A 170 -7.81 8.52 -3.84
CA VAL A 170 -9.12 9.09 -3.57
C VAL A 170 -9.22 9.37 -2.08
N VAL A 171 -9.29 10.64 -1.71
CA VAL A 171 -9.52 11.07 -0.32
C VAL A 171 -11.02 11.14 -0.09
N LEU A 172 -11.49 10.46 0.95
CA LEU A 172 -12.90 10.37 1.30
C LEU A 172 -13.23 11.32 2.45
N LYS A 173 -14.51 11.65 2.59
CA LYS A 173 -15.03 12.30 3.80
C LYS A 173 -14.99 11.33 4.98
N GLU A 174 -15.01 11.87 6.19
CA GLU A 174 -14.99 11.05 7.41
C GLU A 174 -16.22 10.12 7.49
N GLY A 175 -16.01 8.91 8.01
CA GLY A 175 -17.07 7.91 8.18
C GLY A 175 -17.58 7.30 6.88
N VAL A 176 -16.94 7.60 5.75
CA VAL A 176 -17.22 6.94 4.48
C VAL A 176 -16.54 5.57 4.47
N GLN A 177 -17.34 4.55 4.21
CA GLN A 177 -16.91 3.19 3.91
C GLN A 177 -16.93 2.96 2.41
N TYR A 178 -16.15 1.99 1.95
CA TYR A 178 -16.06 1.66 0.55
C TYR A 178 -16.08 0.14 0.32
N ALA A 179 -16.43 -0.24 -0.90
CA ALA A 179 -16.27 -1.59 -1.42
C ALA A 179 -15.83 -1.49 -2.88
N VAL A 180 -14.87 -2.32 -3.28
CA VAL A 180 -14.41 -2.44 -4.65
C VAL A 180 -14.84 -3.81 -5.17
N THR A 181 -15.53 -3.84 -6.30
CA THR A 181 -15.98 -5.09 -6.93
C THR A 181 -15.35 -5.23 -8.30
N GLU A 182 -14.68 -6.35 -8.55
CA GLU A 182 -14.09 -6.67 -9.85
C GLU A 182 -15.08 -7.43 -10.72
N PHE A 183 -15.18 -7.01 -11.98
CA PHE A 183 -15.97 -7.64 -13.02
C PHE A 183 -15.10 -8.03 -14.21
N LYS A 184 -15.56 -9.02 -14.97
CA LYS A 184 -14.98 -9.43 -16.26
C LYS A 184 -16.05 -9.53 -17.36
N ASN A 185 -15.59 -9.44 -18.60
CA ASN A 185 -16.39 -9.46 -19.83
C ASN A 185 -17.54 -8.41 -19.84
N PRO A 186 -17.23 -7.10 -19.88
CA PRO A 186 -15.89 -6.50 -19.91
C PRO A 186 -15.24 -6.38 -18.52
N GLY A 187 -13.93 -6.18 -18.50
CA GLY A 187 -13.13 -5.97 -17.29
C GLY A 187 -13.31 -4.56 -16.73
N TYR A 188 -13.71 -4.44 -15.46
CA TYR A 188 -13.78 -3.15 -14.75
C TYR A 188 -13.79 -3.35 -13.23
N LEU A 189 -13.47 -2.28 -12.49
CA LEU A 189 -13.72 -2.19 -11.06
C LEU A 189 -14.90 -1.25 -10.80
N GLU A 190 -15.83 -1.68 -9.96
CA GLU A 190 -16.89 -0.84 -9.41
C GLU A 190 -16.52 -0.39 -8.00
N VAL A 191 -16.54 0.91 -7.74
CA VAL A 191 -16.30 1.50 -6.43
C VAL A 191 -17.62 1.98 -5.86
N LYS A 192 -18.04 1.38 -4.75
CA LYS A 192 -19.23 1.77 -4.01
C LYS A 192 -18.84 2.49 -2.74
N LEU A 193 -19.31 3.73 -2.59
CA LEU A 193 -19.10 4.54 -1.40
C LEU A 193 -20.38 4.60 -0.58
N THR A 194 -20.27 4.42 0.74
CA THR A 194 -21.41 4.47 1.66
C THR A 194 -21.03 5.24 2.92
N SER A 195 -22.02 5.85 3.58
CA SER A 195 -21.82 6.51 4.87
C SER A 195 -23.07 6.29 5.72
N ASP A 196 -22.86 5.93 6.98
CA ASP A 196 -23.95 5.86 7.96
C ASP A 196 -24.29 7.24 8.58
N ARG A 197 -23.62 8.30 8.10
CA ARG A 197 -23.74 9.70 8.54
C ARG A 197 -23.51 9.89 10.04
N LYS A 198 -22.87 8.93 10.72
CA LYS A 198 -22.49 9.11 12.11
C LYS A 198 -21.30 10.06 12.19
N PRO A 199 -21.29 11.01 13.15
CA PRO A 199 -20.11 11.81 13.40
C PRO A 199 -18.93 10.91 13.75
N VAL A 200 -17.82 11.06 13.04
CA VAL A 200 -16.53 10.49 13.42
C VAL A 200 -15.79 11.58 14.18
N THR A 201 -15.25 11.25 15.35
CA THR A 201 -14.43 12.19 16.11
C THR A 201 -13.01 12.13 15.57
N PRO A 202 -12.47 13.23 15.03
CA PRO A 202 -11.10 13.25 14.56
C PRO A 202 -10.14 13.00 15.73
N ARG A 203 -9.11 12.21 15.49
CA ARG A 203 -8.04 11.95 16.46
C ARG A 203 -6.75 12.58 15.99
N LYS A 204 -5.90 12.98 16.95
CA LYS A 204 -4.54 13.37 16.62
C LYS A 204 -3.75 12.13 16.19
N VAL A 205 -2.98 12.25 15.11
CA VAL A 205 -2.13 11.21 14.55
C VAL A 205 -0.71 11.75 14.46
N TYR A 206 0.26 10.89 14.73
CA TYR A 206 1.68 11.17 14.62
C TYR A 206 2.25 10.36 13.46
N SER A 207 3.12 10.96 12.66
CA SER A 207 3.73 10.28 11.51
C SER A 207 5.11 10.85 11.27
N LEU A 208 5.94 10.10 10.54
CA LEU A 208 7.13 10.69 9.95
C LEU A 208 6.76 11.27 8.60
N ARG A 209 7.22 12.48 8.31
CA ARG A 209 7.02 13.11 7.02
C ARG A 209 8.25 13.85 6.53
N THR A 210 8.30 14.09 5.23
CA THR A 210 9.31 14.96 4.61
C THR A 210 8.81 16.41 4.57
N GLU A 211 9.70 17.32 4.20
CA GLU A 211 9.28 18.62 3.68
C GLU A 211 8.33 18.47 2.48
N SER A 212 7.53 19.51 2.25
CA SER A 212 6.65 19.59 1.09
C SER A 212 7.46 19.69 -0.21
N MET A 213 6.96 19.05 -1.25
CA MET A 213 7.56 19.01 -2.58
C MET A 213 6.48 19.10 -3.67
N PRO A 214 6.81 19.62 -4.86
CA PRO A 214 5.89 19.58 -5.99
C PRO A 214 5.61 18.13 -6.42
N PHE A 215 4.50 17.93 -7.13
CA PHE A 215 4.22 16.66 -7.77
C PHE A 215 5.29 16.36 -8.83
N GLY A 216 5.98 15.22 -8.74
CA GLY A 216 6.99 14.84 -9.72
C GLY A 216 8.00 13.81 -9.23
N GLU A 217 9.15 13.75 -9.91
CA GLU A 217 10.19 12.73 -9.74
C GLU A 217 10.75 12.65 -8.32
N SER A 218 10.79 13.77 -7.57
CA SER A 218 11.29 13.78 -6.19
C SER A 218 10.50 12.85 -5.27
N MET A 219 9.19 12.72 -5.50
CA MET A 219 8.34 11.78 -4.74
C MET A 219 8.83 10.35 -4.94
N VAL A 220 9.11 10.00 -6.19
CA VAL A 220 9.52 8.66 -6.55
C VAL A 220 10.92 8.35 -6.04
N ILE A 221 11.85 9.30 -6.14
CA ILE A 221 13.20 9.17 -5.58
C ILE A 221 13.11 8.81 -4.08
N ILE A 222 12.27 9.51 -3.32
CA ILE A 222 12.08 9.21 -1.89
C ILE A 222 11.52 7.80 -1.70
N LYS A 223 10.52 7.38 -2.49
CA LYS A 223 9.96 6.03 -2.36
C LYS A 223 10.99 4.93 -2.65
N GLU A 224 11.81 5.12 -3.69
CA GLU A 224 12.85 4.16 -4.10
C GLU A 224 14.06 4.15 -3.16
N SER A 225 14.36 5.26 -2.48
CA SER A 225 15.40 5.34 -1.44
C SER A 225 15.06 4.49 -0.21
N TYR A 226 13.78 4.23 0.05
CA TYR A 226 13.31 3.49 1.22
C TYR A 226 12.33 2.37 0.82
N PRO A 227 12.80 1.33 0.08
CA PRO A 227 11.93 0.33 -0.51
C PRO A 227 11.24 -0.58 0.51
N ASP A 228 11.81 -0.70 1.71
CA ASP A 228 11.26 -1.49 2.82
C ASP A 228 10.22 -0.69 3.64
N GLU A 229 10.07 0.61 3.38
CA GLU A 229 9.16 1.49 4.11
C GLU A 229 7.81 1.65 3.41
N ASP A 230 6.73 1.66 4.19
CA ASP A 230 5.37 1.87 3.70
C ASP A 230 5.07 3.35 3.45
N ILE A 231 5.81 3.95 2.51
CA ILE A 231 5.68 5.35 2.12
C ILE A 231 4.41 5.54 1.28
N SER A 232 3.57 6.48 1.73
CA SER A 232 2.47 7.04 0.96
C SER A 232 2.59 8.56 0.84
N PHE A 233 2.07 9.13 -0.24
CA PHE A 233 2.11 10.58 -0.46
C PHE A 233 0.79 11.24 -0.10
N LEU A 234 0.88 12.26 0.74
CA LEU A 234 -0.25 13.13 1.08
C LEU A 234 -0.09 14.46 0.37
N LYS A 235 -1.20 14.93 -0.21
CA LYS A 235 -1.31 16.30 -0.66
C LYS A 235 -1.47 17.23 0.55
N THR A 236 -0.62 18.22 0.69
CA THR A 236 -0.63 19.17 1.81
C THR A 236 -1.73 20.21 1.66
N SER A 237 -1.94 21.00 2.71
CA SER A 237 -2.89 22.12 2.68
C SER A 237 -2.56 23.21 1.63
N THR A 238 -1.29 23.29 1.21
CA THR A 238 -0.81 24.22 0.17
C THR A 238 -0.96 23.67 -1.26
N GLY A 239 -1.35 22.40 -1.41
CA GLY A 239 -1.48 21.72 -2.70
C GLY A 239 -0.20 21.04 -3.18
N GLU A 240 0.88 21.11 -2.41
CA GLU A 240 2.11 20.33 -2.59
C GLU A 240 1.94 18.91 -2.03
N PHE A 241 3.02 18.12 -2.01
CA PHE A 241 3.03 16.73 -1.55
C PHE A 241 4.09 16.50 -0.48
N THR A 242 3.84 15.56 0.42
CA THR A 242 4.80 15.11 1.43
C THR A 242 4.80 13.59 1.45
N ALA A 243 5.97 12.96 1.59
CA ALA A 243 6.06 11.53 1.86
C ALA A 243 5.73 11.29 3.33
N VAL A 244 4.92 10.27 3.63
CA VAL A 244 4.50 9.93 4.99
C VAL A 244 4.75 8.45 5.27
N ILE A 245 5.35 8.18 6.44
CA ILE A 245 5.54 6.84 6.99
C ILE A 245 4.72 6.71 8.27
N GLY A 246 3.83 5.72 8.28
CA GLY A 246 3.04 5.32 9.44
C GLY A 246 1.97 6.33 9.87
N GLU A 247 1.07 5.85 10.74
CA GLU A 247 -0.05 6.60 11.32
C GLU A 247 -0.16 6.24 12.80
N TYR A 248 0.79 6.73 13.58
CA TYR A 248 1.00 6.34 14.97
C TYR A 248 0.01 7.03 15.92
N PRO A 249 -0.52 6.31 16.93
CA PRO A 249 -1.40 6.86 17.95
C PRO A 249 -0.66 7.76 18.96
N THR A 250 0.66 7.60 19.10
CA THR A 250 1.47 8.31 20.11
C THR A 250 2.73 8.90 19.47
N ALA A 251 3.26 9.97 20.09
CA ALA A 251 4.51 10.59 19.65
C ALA A 251 5.69 9.63 19.85
N GLU A 252 5.67 8.86 20.93
CA GLU A 252 6.71 7.92 21.30
C GLU A 252 6.89 6.81 20.26
N GLU A 253 5.79 6.31 19.68
CA GLU A 253 5.83 5.33 18.60
C GLU A 253 6.42 5.92 17.30
N ALA A 254 6.05 7.15 16.96
CA ALA A 254 6.63 7.84 15.81
C ALA A 254 8.13 8.13 16.02
N GLU A 255 8.53 8.61 17.20
CA GLU A 255 9.94 8.82 17.54
C GLU A 255 10.75 7.53 17.51
N GLN A 256 10.16 6.41 17.95
CA GLN A 256 10.80 5.12 17.87
C GLN A 256 11.03 4.71 16.41
N LYS A 257 10.04 4.91 15.54
CA LYS A 257 10.23 4.69 14.10
C LYS A 257 11.32 5.59 13.52
N LEU A 258 11.37 6.86 13.92
CA LEU A 258 12.40 7.79 13.43
C LEU A 258 13.81 7.34 13.83
N LYS A 259 13.97 6.83 15.06
CA LYS A 259 15.24 6.27 15.54
C LYS A 259 15.64 4.99 14.80
N GLU A 260 14.67 4.18 14.38
CA GLU A 260 14.91 3.00 13.55
C GLU A 260 15.33 3.39 12.13
N LEU A 261 14.65 4.37 11.54
CA LEU A 261 14.96 4.90 10.22
C LEU A 261 16.37 5.53 10.21
N ALA A 262 16.73 6.28 11.26
CA ALA A 262 18.04 6.90 11.42
C ALA A 262 19.22 5.91 11.58
N GLN A 263 18.94 4.62 11.79
CA GLN A 263 19.97 3.58 11.80
C GLN A 263 20.24 2.99 10.41
N GLN A 264 19.41 3.32 9.41
CA GLN A 264 19.60 2.86 8.03
C GLN A 264 20.76 3.64 7.39
N PRO A 265 21.73 2.97 6.74
CA PRO A 265 22.85 3.62 6.07
C PRO A 265 22.44 4.65 5.00
N GLU A 266 21.30 4.42 4.37
CA GLU A 266 20.73 5.23 3.29
C GLU A 266 19.94 6.43 3.80
N TYR A 267 19.78 6.58 5.11
CA TYR A 267 19.03 7.69 5.70
C TYR A 267 19.82 9.01 5.65
N HIS A 268 19.18 10.07 5.13
CA HIS A 268 19.79 11.40 4.97
C HIS A 268 18.97 12.51 5.64
N GLU A 269 18.30 12.20 6.75
CA GLU A 269 17.53 13.14 7.58
C GLU A 269 16.36 13.82 6.84
N GLU A 270 15.82 13.18 5.80
CA GLU A 270 14.70 13.70 5.02
C GLU A 270 13.37 13.64 5.77
N PHE A 271 13.26 12.75 6.76
CA PHE A 271 12.04 12.55 7.55
C PHE A 271 12.15 13.20 8.94
N TYR A 272 11.05 13.81 9.37
CA TYR A 272 10.88 14.30 10.73
C TYR A 272 9.51 13.91 11.27
N MET A 273 9.38 13.84 12.59
CA MET A 273 8.09 13.57 13.22
C MET A 273 7.21 14.82 13.13
N ASP A 274 5.97 14.64 12.70
CA ASP A 274 4.92 15.65 12.74
C ASP A 274 3.59 15.04 13.22
N SER A 275 2.59 15.89 13.44
CA SER A 275 1.25 15.45 13.84
C SER A 275 0.15 16.36 13.31
N TRP A 276 -0.97 15.75 12.92
CA TRP A 276 -2.18 16.45 12.46
C TRP A 276 -3.43 15.71 12.92
N MET A 277 -4.60 16.32 12.73
CA MET A 277 -5.87 15.65 12.98
C MET A 277 -6.17 14.68 11.85
N SER A 278 -6.72 13.51 12.16
CA SER A 278 -6.97 12.41 11.22
C SER A 278 -7.91 12.73 10.04
N ASN A 279 -8.49 13.92 10.01
CA ASN A 279 -9.36 14.39 8.93
C ASN A 279 -8.78 15.59 8.16
N GLU A 280 -7.63 16.08 8.60
CA GLU A 280 -6.89 17.17 8.00
C GLU A 280 -5.74 16.60 7.14
N ASN A 281 -5.23 17.45 6.26
CA ASN A 281 -3.99 17.17 5.55
C ASN A 281 -2.84 17.83 6.33
N PRO A 282 -1.62 17.28 6.26
CA PRO A 282 -0.45 17.92 6.84
C PRO A 282 -0.24 19.31 6.23
N LYS A 283 0.35 20.20 7.02
CA LYS A 283 0.55 21.59 6.62
C LYS A 283 1.69 21.73 5.61
#